data_AF-A0A6N7ZNB9-F1
#
_entry.id   AF-A0A6N7ZNB9-F1
#
_cell.length_a   1.000
_cell.length_b   1.000
_cell.length_c   1.000
_cell.angle_alpha   90.00
_cell.angle_beta   90.00
_cell.angle_gamma   90.00
#
_symmetry.space_group_name_H-M   'P 1'
#
loop_
_entity.id
_entity.type
_entity.pdbx_description
1 polymer ?
#
loop_
_entity_poly.entity_id
_entity_poly.type
_entity_poly.pdbx_seq_one_letter_code
_entity_poly.pdbx_strand_id
1 'polypeptide(L)'
;MTTQIGPTAIAADDPPVDQRVLDVQEWLNATYGPAAGAQWIRVPETGRTGWSTMYGLTRALQHELGIATLSNNFGDGTLAALTTQFPTINSSTTSSNPAKLSRVVKIIQGGLYCKGYNPNGLDGGYGPGCTSAVASLRSDMGLTAVGTMIPKVFKGLLTMDAYVLLPGGTSAARGVQQWLNATYLSRKNFFVMPCDGLYSRNTQKALVYALQYEIGLTDAEATGTFGPGTRGGISESGLFGVGAQDSGGSQWVRLFHAALIFNKIAVAFDSVFSSADSMSVTAFQNFCKLAPTGAADYQTWCSLLVSNGDPERPGTACDGITEVTAPRAATLWNSGYRYVGRYLTNALNSQLNKKIQPGELSTIFSAGLRGVLTSMIVGFL
;
A
#
# COMPACT_ATOMS: atom_id res chain seq x y z
N MET A 1 -36.93 -14.16 -48.16
CA MET A 1 -35.64 -13.59 -47.74
C MET A 1 -35.95 -12.41 -46.85
N THR A 2 -36.02 -12.65 -45.54
CA THR A 2 -36.39 -11.65 -44.54
C THR A 2 -35.11 -11.25 -43.84
N THR A 3 -34.53 -10.13 -44.23
CA THR A 3 -33.28 -9.64 -43.64
C THR A 3 -33.61 -8.97 -42.32
N GLN A 4 -33.28 -9.65 -41.23
CA GLN A 4 -33.40 -9.17 -39.86
C GLN A 4 -32.32 -8.09 -39.66
N ILE A 5 -32.73 -6.83 -39.51
CA ILE A 5 -31.83 -5.74 -39.11
C ILE A 5 -31.61 -5.89 -37.61
N GLY A 6 -30.41 -6.29 -37.21
CA GLY A 6 -30.02 -6.40 -35.81
C GLY A 6 -30.03 -5.02 -35.13
N PRO A 7 -30.26 -4.96 -33.81
CA PRO A 7 -30.29 -3.70 -33.08
C PRO A 7 -28.89 -3.09 -33.10
N THR A 8 -28.82 -1.85 -33.60
CA THR A 8 -27.66 -0.98 -33.52
C THR A 8 -27.25 -0.87 -32.06
N ALA A 9 -26.04 -1.33 -31.73
CA ALA A 9 -25.44 -1.10 -30.43
C ALA A 9 -25.40 0.41 -30.19
N ILE A 10 -26.14 0.87 -29.18
CA ILE A 10 -26.06 2.23 -28.66
C ILE A 10 -24.63 2.36 -28.15
N ALA A 11 -23.82 3.20 -28.82
CA ALA A 11 -22.50 3.56 -28.33
C ALA A 11 -22.67 4.07 -26.89
N ALA A 12 -21.91 3.51 -25.95
CA ALA A 12 -21.80 4.08 -24.62
C ALA A 12 -21.32 5.52 -24.79
N ASP A 13 -22.14 6.49 -24.36
CA ASP A 13 -21.74 7.90 -24.30
C ASP A 13 -20.36 7.96 -23.61
N ASP A 14 -19.40 8.56 -24.29
CA ASP A 14 -18.07 8.79 -23.75
C ASP A 14 -18.24 9.54 -22.40
N PRO A 15 -17.66 9.05 -21.29
CA PRO A 15 -17.86 9.70 -19.99
C PRO A 15 -17.41 11.17 -20.06
N PRO A 16 -18.09 12.07 -19.33
CA PRO A 16 -17.96 13.52 -19.46
C PRO A 16 -16.52 13.99 -19.25
N VAL A 17 -16.11 14.95 -20.08
CA VAL A 17 -14.80 15.63 -20.04
C VAL A 17 -14.75 16.57 -18.84
N ASP A 18 -13.73 16.44 -18.00
CA ASP A 18 -13.45 17.46 -16.98
C ASP A 18 -12.62 18.59 -17.61
N GLN A 19 -13.26 19.75 -17.80
CA GLN A 19 -12.63 20.90 -18.42
C GLN A 19 -11.39 21.39 -17.65
N ARG A 20 -11.37 21.27 -16.32
CA ARG A 20 -10.21 21.71 -15.52
C ARG A 20 -9.03 20.76 -15.68
N VAL A 21 -9.28 19.47 -15.83
CA VAL A 21 -8.23 18.51 -16.17
C VAL A 21 -7.73 18.74 -17.59
N LEU A 22 -8.60 19.08 -18.54
CA LEU A 22 -8.22 19.43 -19.91
C LEU A 22 -7.32 20.66 -19.94
N ASP A 23 -7.69 21.74 -19.24
CA ASP A 23 -6.90 22.97 -19.11
C ASP A 23 -5.48 22.67 -18.59
N VAL A 24 -5.36 21.73 -17.64
CA VAL A 24 -4.06 21.28 -17.10
C VAL A 24 -3.24 20.53 -18.15
N GLN A 25 -3.86 19.61 -18.89
CA GLN A 25 -3.19 18.81 -19.91
C GLN A 25 -2.64 19.69 -21.05
N GLU A 26 -3.46 20.62 -21.53
CA GLU A 26 -3.09 21.60 -22.55
C GLU A 26 -1.97 22.52 -22.05
N TRP A 27 -2.10 23.05 -20.83
CA TRP A 27 -1.08 23.90 -20.21
C TRP A 27 0.27 23.18 -20.09
N LEU A 28 0.28 21.92 -19.66
CA LEU A 28 1.50 21.11 -19.55
C LEU A 28 2.19 20.95 -20.91
N ASN A 29 1.44 20.56 -21.94
CA ASN A 29 1.99 20.38 -23.28
C ASN A 29 2.51 21.69 -23.90
N ALA A 30 1.75 22.77 -23.76
CA ALA A 30 2.14 24.09 -24.29
C ALA A 30 3.38 24.65 -23.59
N THR A 31 3.49 24.46 -22.27
CA THR A 31 4.60 25.01 -21.48
C THR A 31 5.88 24.19 -21.59
N TYR A 32 5.77 22.85 -21.49
CA TYR A 32 6.94 21.98 -21.36
C TYR A 32 7.31 21.23 -22.64
N GLY A 33 6.40 21.10 -23.62
CA GLY A 33 6.72 20.49 -24.90
C GLY A 33 7.91 21.18 -25.60
N PRO A 34 7.91 22.51 -25.76
CA PRO A 34 9.05 23.23 -26.34
C PRO A 34 10.28 23.26 -25.41
N ALA A 35 10.07 23.42 -24.10
CA ALA A 35 11.14 23.69 -23.14
C ALA A 35 11.95 22.44 -22.71
N ALA A 36 11.29 21.29 -22.56
CA ALA A 36 11.94 20.03 -22.15
C ALA A 36 12.34 19.13 -23.33
N GLY A 37 11.97 19.51 -24.56
CA GLY A 37 12.36 18.83 -25.79
C GLY A 37 12.08 17.33 -25.74
N ALA A 38 13.08 16.51 -26.08
CA ALA A 38 12.96 15.06 -26.14
C ALA A 38 12.65 14.37 -24.79
N GLN A 39 12.83 15.06 -23.66
CA GLN A 39 12.50 14.52 -22.34
C GLN A 39 11.03 14.71 -21.95
N TRP A 40 10.29 15.52 -22.71
CA TRP A 40 8.85 15.68 -22.53
C TRP A 40 8.09 14.54 -23.21
N ILE A 41 7.17 13.92 -22.48
CA ILE A 41 6.23 12.95 -23.02
C ILE A 41 4.89 13.65 -23.11
N ARG A 42 4.37 13.81 -24.33
CA ARG A 42 3.10 14.51 -24.57
C ARG A 42 1.98 13.88 -23.75
N VAL A 43 1.27 14.70 -22.98
CA VAL A 43 0.10 14.27 -22.19
C VAL A 43 -1.12 14.24 -23.10
N PRO A 44 -1.94 13.17 -23.12
CA PRO A 44 -3.22 13.18 -23.84
C PRO A 44 -4.17 14.25 -23.28
N GLU A 45 -4.65 15.14 -24.13
CA GLU A 45 -5.61 16.22 -23.81
C GLU A 45 -7.04 15.70 -23.94
N THR A 46 -7.49 14.98 -22.92
CA THR A 46 -8.75 14.23 -22.93
C THR A 46 -9.73 14.72 -21.86
N GLY A 47 -9.31 15.63 -20.98
CA GLY A 47 -10.02 15.99 -19.76
C GLY A 47 -10.22 14.82 -18.79
N ARG A 48 -9.45 13.74 -18.95
CA ARG A 48 -9.49 12.57 -18.06
C ARG A 48 -8.20 12.50 -17.26
N THR A 49 -8.33 12.43 -15.93
CA THR A 49 -7.17 12.22 -15.05
C THR A 49 -6.62 10.80 -15.23
N GLY A 50 -5.33 10.61 -14.96
CA GLY A 50 -4.67 9.32 -15.14
C GLY A 50 -3.15 9.42 -15.04
N TRP A 51 -2.48 8.26 -15.18
CA TRP A 51 -1.03 8.16 -15.05
C TRP A 51 -0.26 9.09 -16.00
N SER A 52 -0.73 9.26 -17.25
CA SER A 52 -0.10 10.17 -18.20
C SER A 52 -0.08 11.62 -17.70
N THR A 53 -1.18 12.10 -17.11
CA THR A 53 -1.26 13.45 -16.53
C THR A 53 -0.38 13.58 -15.30
N MET A 54 -0.38 12.58 -14.40
CA MET A 54 0.48 12.56 -13.21
C MET A 54 1.98 12.55 -13.56
N TYR A 55 2.37 11.78 -14.58
CA TYR A 55 3.74 11.78 -15.09
C TYR A 55 4.11 13.12 -15.72
N GLY A 56 3.20 13.75 -16.46
CA GLY A 56 3.38 15.10 -16.99
C GLY A 56 3.63 16.13 -15.88
N LEU A 57 2.79 16.15 -14.84
CA LEU A 57 2.96 17.03 -13.67
C LEU A 57 4.29 16.76 -12.93
N THR A 58 4.69 15.50 -12.79
CA THR A 58 5.96 15.12 -12.16
C THR A 58 7.16 15.61 -12.98
N ARG A 59 7.15 15.41 -14.31
CA ARG A 59 8.22 15.88 -15.21
C ARG A 59 8.28 17.40 -15.27
N ALA A 60 7.13 18.08 -15.27
CA ALA A 60 7.04 19.53 -15.17
C ALA A 60 7.72 20.04 -13.88
N LEU A 61 7.42 19.40 -12.74
CA LEU A 61 8.05 19.77 -11.47
C LEU A 61 9.56 19.55 -11.51
N GLN A 62 10.00 18.41 -12.02
CA GLN A 62 11.43 18.11 -12.16
C GLN A 62 12.15 19.14 -13.05
N HIS A 63 11.51 19.57 -14.15
CA HIS A 63 12.03 20.64 -15.00
C HIS A 63 12.17 21.96 -14.24
N GLU A 64 11.12 22.40 -13.54
CA GLU A 64 11.19 23.63 -12.73
C GLU A 64 12.27 23.55 -11.66
N LEU A 65 12.49 22.37 -11.06
CA LEU A 65 13.52 22.16 -10.05
C LEU A 65 14.95 22.11 -10.61
N GLY A 66 15.11 22.10 -11.95
CA GLY A 66 16.41 22.04 -12.62
C GLY A 66 17.03 20.65 -12.66
N ILE A 67 16.21 19.59 -12.59
CA ILE A 67 16.69 18.21 -12.69
C ILE A 67 17.05 17.90 -14.14
N ALA A 68 18.29 17.47 -14.39
CA ALA A 68 18.82 17.27 -15.74
C ALA A 68 18.12 16.15 -16.52
N THR A 69 17.81 15.03 -15.86
CA THR A 69 17.14 13.87 -16.47
C THR A 69 15.75 13.68 -15.87
N LEU A 70 14.72 13.96 -16.66
CA LEU A 70 13.32 13.86 -16.26
C LEU A 70 12.84 12.41 -16.31
N SER A 71 12.03 12.01 -15.34
CA SER A 71 11.46 10.67 -15.23
C SER A 71 10.00 10.70 -14.78
N ASN A 72 9.30 9.58 -14.94
CA ASN A 72 7.93 9.42 -14.45
C ASN A 72 7.86 9.26 -12.91
N ASN A 73 9.01 9.13 -12.24
CA ASN A 73 9.08 8.85 -10.81
C ASN A 73 9.38 10.11 -9.99
N PHE A 74 8.53 10.42 -9.02
CA PHE A 74 8.84 11.38 -7.96
C PHE A 74 9.71 10.71 -6.89
N GLY A 75 10.98 10.50 -7.21
CA GLY A 75 11.97 9.86 -6.34
C GLY A 75 12.64 10.80 -5.34
N ASP A 76 13.65 10.29 -4.65
CA ASP A 76 14.39 11.01 -3.59
C ASP A 76 15.11 12.25 -4.11
N GLY A 77 15.64 12.21 -5.34
CA GLY A 77 16.25 13.39 -5.97
C GLY A 77 15.26 14.53 -6.18
N THR A 78 14.04 14.23 -6.64
CA THR A 78 12.97 15.25 -6.78
C THR A 78 12.54 15.79 -5.43
N LEU A 79 12.41 14.92 -4.43
CA LEU A 79 12.03 15.33 -3.08
C LEU A 79 13.10 16.21 -2.43
N ALA A 80 14.38 15.86 -2.57
CA ALA A 80 15.49 16.65 -2.05
C ALA A 80 15.54 18.03 -2.71
N ALA A 81 15.48 18.09 -4.05
CA ALA A 81 15.48 19.35 -4.78
C ALA A 81 14.27 20.23 -4.41
N LEU A 82 13.08 19.64 -4.28
CA LEU A 82 11.88 20.35 -3.84
C LEU A 82 12.03 20.86 -2.41
N THR A 83 12.54 20.05 -1.49
CA THR A 83 12.73 20.43 -0.08
C THR A 83 13.71 21.59 0.07
N THR A 84 14.80 21.58 -0.70
CA THR A 84 15.80 22.66 -0.68
C THR A 84 15.24 23.98 -1.22
N GLN A 85 14.47 23.92 -2.31
CA GLN A 85 14.04 25.14 -3.01
C GLN A 85 12.68 25.67 -2.53
N PHE A 86 11.80 24.77 -2.08
CA PHE A 86 10.44 25.07 -1.62
C PHE A 86 10.07 24.20 -0.41
N PRO A 87 10.69 24.43 0.77
CA PRO A 87 10.39 23.65 1.99
C PRO A 87 8.94 23.81 2.44
N THR A 88 8.32 24.95 2.14
CA THR A 88 6.88 25.20 2.29
C THR A 88 6.39 26.09 1.16
N ILE A 89 5.16 25.87 0.70
CA ILE A 89 4.46 26.74 -0.27
C ILE A 89 3.09 27.11 0.32
N ASN A 90 2.84 28.41 0.47
CA ASN A 90 1.58 29.00 0.95
C ASN A 90 1.40 30.41 0.35
N SER A 91 0.35 31.13 0.78
CA SER A 91 0.02 32.47 0.28
C SER A 91 1.07 33.55 0.57
N SER A 92 1.99 33.31 1.50
CA SER A 92 3.11 34.21 1.82
C SER A 92 4.44 33.82 1.17
N THR A 93 4.49 32.72 0.42
CA THR A 93 5.72 32.25 -0.20
C THR A 93 6.21 33.24 -1.25
N THR A 94 7.43 33.73 -1.08
CA THR A 94 8.13 34.58 -2.06
C THR A 94 9.33 33.82 -2.65
N SER A 95 9.71 34.14 -3.89
CA SER A 95 10.87 33.55 -4.56
C SER A 95 11.64 34.60 -5.34
N SER A 96 12.97 34.47 -5.40
CA SER A 96 13.82 35.26 -6.30
C SER A 96 13.55 34.98 -7.78
N ASN A 97 12.84 33.89 -8.10
CA ASN A 97 12.29 33.62 -9.41
C ASN A 97 10.76 33.45 -9.34
N PRO A 98 9.99 34.56 -9.37
CA PRO A 98 8.54 34.53 -9.26
C PRO A 98 7.86 33.72 -10.38
N ALA A 99 8.42 33.71 -11.59
CA ALA A 99 7.88 32.95 -12.71
C ALA A 99 7.97 31.43 -12.46
N LYS A 100 9.09 30.96 -11.89
CA LYS A 100 9.24 29.56 -11.48
C LYS A 100 8.28 29.20 -10.34
N LEU A 101 8.16 30.04 -9.31
CA LEU A 101 7.18 29.81 -8.24
C LEU A 101 5.76 29.71 -8.81
N SER A 102 5.38 30.61 -9.72
CA SER A 102 4.08 30.59 -10.38
C SER A 102 3.83 29.26 -11.11
N ARG A 103 4.81 28.75 -11.88
CA ARG A 103 4.69 27.44 -12.55
C ARG A 103 4.61 26.28 -11.56
N VAL A 104 5.38 26.29 -10.48
CA VAL A 104 5.28 25.29 -9.41
C VAL A 104 3.89 25.30 -8.75
N VAL A 105 3.30 26.47 -8.54
CA VAL A 105 1.94 26.59 -8.02
C VAL A 105 0.90 26.07 -9.04
N LYS A 106 1.09 26.30 -10.35
CA LYS A 106 0.23 25.69 -11.38
C LYS A 106 0.29 24.16 -11.35
N ILE A 107 1.45 23.57 -11.06
CA ILE A 107 1.56 22.11 -10.88
C ILE A 107 0.76 21.64 -9.67
N ILE A 108 0.78 22.38 -8.56
CA ILE A 108 -0.07 22.08 -7.38
C ILE A 108 -1.55 22.17 -7.76
N GLN A 109 -1.96 23.29 -8.38
CA GLN A 109 -3.34 23.50 -8.82
C GLN A 109 -3.81 22.41 -9.79
N GLY A 110 -2.96 22.01 -10.74
CA GLY A 110 -3.27 20.93 -11.67
C GLY A 110 -3.39 19.57 -11.00
N GLY A 111 -2.50 19.26 -10.05
CA GLY A 111 -2.62 18.06 -9.21
C GLY A 111 -3.91 18.05 -8.39
N LEU A 112 -4.32 19.20 -7.82
CA LEU A 112 -5.57 19.33 -7.06
C LEU A 112 -6.79 19.04 -7.93
N TYR A 113 -6.88 19.64 -9.13
CA TYR A 113 -7.96 19.33 -10.07
C TYR A 113 -8.01 17.85 -10.43
N CYS A 114 -6.86 17.25 -10.74
CA CYS A 114 -6.77 15.83 -11.07
C CYS A 114 -7.18 14.89 -9.92
N LYS A 115 -7.19 15.40 -8.67
CA LYS A 115 -7.64 14.71 -7.46
C LYS A 115 -9.07 15.09 -7.04
N GLY A 116 -9.72 16.00 -7.76
CA GLY A 116 -11.08 16.49 -7.46
C GLY A 116 -11.16 17.63 -6.45
N TYR A 117 -10.04 18.24 -6.05
CA TYR A 117 -10.04 19.45 -5.21
C TYR A 117 -9.99 20.69 -6.10
N ASN A 118 -10.87 21.66 -5.85
CA ASN A 118 -10.98 22.87 -6.67
C ASN A 118 -10.14 24.03 -6.11
N PRO A 119 -8.98 24.39 -6.69
CA PRO A 119 -8.17 25.54 -6.28
C PRO A 119 -8.71 26.90 -6.76
N ASN A 120 -9.85 26.95 -7.47
CA ASN A 120 -10.45 28.13 -8.11
C ASN A 120 -9.58 28.80 -9.20
N GLY A 121 -8.66 28.06 -9.83
CA GLY A 121 -7.89 28.56 -10.96
C GLY A 121 -6.66 27.71 -11.30
N LEU A 122 -6.13 27.90 -12.51
CA LEU A 122 -4.81 27.43 -12.96
C LEU A 122 -3.93 28.64 -13.33
N ASP A 123 -3.86 29.60 -12.41
CA ASP A 123 -3.27 30.93 -12.61
C ASP A 123 -1.82 31.03 -12.07
N GLY A 124 -1.38 30.04 -11.28
CA GLY A 124 -0.08 30.05 -10.61
C GLY A 124 -0.01 30.95 -9.37
N GLY A 125 -1.15 31.42 -8.87
CA GLY A 125 -1.27 32.14 -7.61
C GLY A 125 -1.69 31.22 -6.46
N TYR A 126 -1.03 31.33 -5.30
CA TYR A 126 -1.41 30.60 -4.09
C TYR A 126 -2.49 31.38 -3.31
N GLY A 127 -3.64 31.60 -3.95
CA GLY A 127 -4.75 32.37 -3.39
C GLY A 127 -5.63 31.59 -2.40
N PRO A 128 -6.76 32.18 -1.97
CA PRO A 128 -7.70 31.54 -1.03
C PRO A 128 -8.23 30.19 -1.51
N GLY A 129 -8.58 30.05 -2.80
CA GLY A 129 -9.06 28.78 -3.37
C GLY A 129 -8.03 27.66 -3.26
N CYS A 130 -6.78 27.93 -3.66
CA CYS A 130 -5.68 26.97 -3.54
C CYS A 130 -5.42 26.60 -2.07
N THR A 131 -5.41 27.59 -1.17
CA THR A 131 -5.28 27.40 0.29
C THR A 131 -6.35 26.45 0.83
N SER A 132 -7.63 26.67 0.49
CA SER A 132 -8.74 25.81 0.93
C SER A 132 -8.68 24.40 0.32
N ALA A 133 -8.30 24.28 -0.95
CA ALA A 133 -8.14 22.98 -1.62
C ALA A 133 -7.02 22.15 -1.00
N VAL A 134 -5.88 22.76 -0.67
CA VAL A 134 -4.77 22.09 0.03
C VAL A 134 -5.16 21.71 1.47
N ALA A 135 -5.90 22.57 2.18
CA ALA A 135 -6.41 22.24 3.51
C ALA A 135 -7.35 21.02 3.48
N SER A 136 -8.22 20.94 2.47
CA SER A 136 -9.13 19.80 2.25
C SER A 136 -8.36 18.52 1.94
N LEU A 137 -7.43 18.57 0.98
CA LEU A 137 -6.53 17.46 0.65
C LEU A 137 -5.82 16.92 1.90
N ARG A 138 -5.27 17.81 2.73
CA ARG A 138 -4.55 17.42 3.94
C ARG A 138 -5.48 16.80 4.98
N SER A 139 -6.68 17.35 5.15
CA SER A 139 -7.71 16.75 6.01
C SER A 139 -8.02 15.32 5.56
N ASP A 140 -8.19 15.11 4.26
CA ASP A 140 -8.47 13.79 3.69
C ASP A 140 -7.30 12.81 3.83
N MET A 141 -6.05 13.31 3.79
CA MET A 141 -4.84 12.56 4.13
C MET A 141 -4.72 12.22 5.63
N GLY A 142 -5.60 12.74 6.50
CA GLY A 142 -5.52 12.58 7.96
C GLY A 142 -4.60 13.59 8.66
N LEU A 143 -4.14 14.63 7.96
CA LEU A 143 -3.26 15.66 8.49
C LEU A 143 -4.07 16.87 8.96
N THR A 144 -3.45 17.76 9.74
CA THR A 144 -4.06 19.05 10.09
C THR A 144 -4.45 19.81 8.82
N ALA A 145 -5.70 20.29 8.78
CA ALA A 145 -6.32 21.01 7.69
C ALA A 145 -5.80 22.46 7.58
N VAL A 146 -4.53 22.60 7.23
CA VAL A 146 -3.87 23.88 6.96
C VAL A 146 -3.60 24.01 5.47
N GLY A 147 -3.73 25.21 4.90
CA GLY A 147 -3.51 25.42 3.47
C GLY A 147 -2.04 25.49 3.05
N THR A 148 -1.10 24.89 3.79
CA THR A 148 0.33 24.89 3.46
C THR A 148 0.74 23.59 2.79
N MET A 149 1.30 23.70 1.60
CA MET A 149 1.90 22.59 0.86
C MET A 149 3.32 22.33 1.38
N ILE A 150 3.61 21.07 1.72
CA ILE A 150 4.95 20.60 2.12
C ILE A 150 5.42 19.50 1.15
N PRO A 151 6.73 19.27 1.01
CA PRO A 151 7.26 18.36 -0.01
C PRO A 151 6.64 16.95 -0.04
N LYS A 152 6.36 16.34 1.13
CA LYS A 152 5.73 15.02 1.18
C LYS A 152 4.25 15.01 0.77
N VAL A 153 3.51 16.08 1.06
CA VAL A 153 2.12 16.26 0.59
C VAL A 153 2.11 16.51 -0.91
N PHE A 154 3.08 17.28 -1.43
CA PHE A 154 3.22 17.51 -2.86
C PHE A 154 3.57 16.19 -3.58
N LYS A 155 4.46 15.38 -3.00
CA LYS A 155 4.74 14.04 -3.52
C LYS A 155 3.49 13.17 -3.60
N GLY A 156 2.68 13.12 -2.55
CA GLY A 156 1.40 12.39 -2.55
C GLY A 156 0.38 12.94 -3.55
N LEU A 157 0.32 14.27 -3.71
CA LEU A 157 -0.56 14.93 -4.68
C LEU A 157 -0.32 14.45 -6.12
N LEU A 158 0.93 14.14 -6.48
CA LEU A 158 1.32 13.73 -7.84
C LEU A 158 1.34 12.21 -8.07
N THR A 159 0.65 11.43 -7.23
CA THR A 159 0.41 9.99 -7.46
C THR A 159 -1.02 9.73 -7.90
N MET A 160 -1.39 8.46 -8.12
CA MET A 160 -2.80 8.06 -8.32
C MET A 160 -3.50 7.66 -7.01
N ASP A 161 -2.87 7.81 -5.85
CA ASP A 161 -3.45 7.42 -4.56
C ASP A 161 -4.71 8.22 -4.22
N ALA A 162 -5.79 7.55 -3.82
CA ALA A 162 -7.00 8.25 -3.37
C ALA A 162 -6.92 8.58 -1.87
N TYR A 163 -7.42 9.76 -1.50
CA TYR A 163 -7.48 10.21 -0.09
C TYR A 163 -8.92 10.27 0.46
N VAL A 164 -9.87 9.88 -0.37
CA VAL A 164 -11.29 9.74 -0.04
C VAL A 164 -11.66 8.26 -0.08
N LEU A 165 -12.68 7.89 0.68
CA LEU A 165 -13.17 6.50 0.73
C LEU A 165 -13.61 6.03 -0.67
N LEU A 166 -13.03 4.94 -1.16
CA LEU A 166 -13.40 4.34 -2.44
C LEU A 166 -14.41 3.20 -2.28
N PRO A 167 -15.17 2.86 -3.34
CA PRO A 167 -16.01 1.67 -3.35
C PRO A 167 -15.21 0.41 -2.97
N GLY A 168 -15.77 -0.39 -2.06
CA GLY A 168 -15.12 -1.58 -1.50
C GLY A 168 -14.15 -1.31 -0.35
N GLY A 169 -13.83 -0.04 -0.07
CA GLY A 169 -13.09 0.37 1.12
C GLY A 169 -13.98 0.48 2.35
N THR A 170 -13.38 0.51 3.55
CA THR A 170 -14.10 0.72 4.82
C THR A 170 -13.66 2.01 5.51
N SER A 171 -14.58 2.64 6.24
CA SER A 171 -14.28 3.82 7.07
C SER A 171 -13.27 3.50 8.17
N ALA A 172 -13.32 2.28 8.73
CA ALA A 172 -12.36 1.82 9.73
C ALA A 172 -10.94 1.75 9.14
N ALA A 173 -10.76 1.10 7.99
CA ALA A 173 -9.47 1.06 7.30
C ALA A 173 -8.98 2.46 6.92
N ARG A 174 -9.89 3.34 6.44
CA ARG A 174 -9.55 4.73 6.14
C ARG A 174 -9.07 5.48 7.39
N GLY A 175 -9.74 5.30 8.53
CA GLY A 175 -9.34 5.90 9.80
C GLY A 175 -7.92 5.48 10.23
N VAL A 176 -7.58 4.20 10.05
CA VAL A 176 -6.22 3.70 10.29
C VAL A 176 -5.21 4.35 9.34
N GLN A 177 -5.50 4.41 8.04
CA GLN A 177 -4.62 5.04 7.04
C GLN A 177 -4.35 6.52 7.36
N GLN A 178 -5.40 7.26 7.74
CA GLN A 178 -5.30 8.66 8.15
C GLN A 178 -4.47 8.83 9.41
N TRP A 179 -4.67 7.97 10.41
CA TRP A 179 -3.88 7.99 11.64
C TRP A 179 -2.41 7.66 11.40
N LEU A 180 -2.10 6.68 10.54
CA LEU A 180 -0.74 6.34 10.15
C LEU A 180 -0.03 7.55 9.51
N ASN A 181 -0.70 8.23 8.59
CA ASN A 181 -0.20 9.48 8.01
C ASN A 181 0.02 10.56 9.08
N ALA A 182 -0.94 10.80 9.96
CA ALA A 182 -0.84 11.82 11.01
C ALA A 182 0.34 11.55 11.97
N THR A 183 0.56 10.29 12.31
CA THR A 183 1.50 9.88 13.36
C THR A 183 2.92 9.81 12.85
N TYR A 184 3.15 9.25 11.66
CA TYR A 184 4.50 8.88 11.21
C TYR A 184 5.06 9.74 10.07
N LEU A 185 4.30 10.67 9.48
CA LEU A 185 4.78 11.44 8.31
C LEU A 185 6.05 12.27 8.57
N SER A 186 6.37 12.58 9.82
CA SER A 186 7.63 13.25 10.20
C SER A 186 8.87 12.36 9.99
N ARG A 187 8.72 11.03 10.04
CA ARG A 187 9.81 10.06 9.84
C ARG A 187 10.29 10.08 8.41
N LYS A 188 11.60 10.12 8.18
CA LYS A 188 12.19 10.37 6.84
C LYS A 188 11.62 9.46 5.75
N ASN A 189 11.53 8.15 6.02
CA ASN A 189 11.11 7.14 5.04
C ASN A 189 9.60 6.89 5.00
N PHE A 190 8.82 7.55 5.86
CA PHE A 190 7.37 7.47 5.85
C PHE A 190 6.78 8.55 4.93
N PHE A 191 5.99 8.15 3.94
CA PHE A 191 5.35 9.05 3.00
C PHE A 191 3.84 9.00 3.15
N VAL A 192 3.15 10.03 2.66
CA VAL A 192 1.69 10.02 2.62
C VAL A 192 1.22 8.82 1.82
N MET A 193 0.44 7.96 2.45
CA MET A 193 -0.19 6.80 1.86
C MET A 193 -1.67 7.08 1.55
N PRO A 194 -2.31 6.32 0.63
CA PRO A 194 -3.74 6.49 0.34
C PRO A 194 -4.61 6.40 1.59
N CYS A 195 -5.71 7.14 1.59
CA CYS A 195 -6.76 7.11 2.61
C CYS A 195 -8.09 6.69 1.97
N ASP A 196 -8.03 5.58 1.22
CA ASP A 196 -9.09 5.05 0.37
C ASP A 196 -9.95 3.96 1.03
N GLY A 197 -9.58 3.53 2.24
CA GLY A 197 -10.21 2.45 2.96
C GLY A 197 -9.88 1.05 2.42
N LEU A 198 -8.94 0.93 1.48
CA LEU A 198 -8.52 -0.33 0.87
C LEU A 198 -7.15 -0.76 1.38
N TYR A 199 -7.02 -2.06 1.69
CA TYR A 199 -5.71 -2.62 2.05
C TYR A 199 -4.86 -2.85 0.80
N SER A 200 -3.89 -1.96 0.60
CA SER A 200 -2.96 -1.97 -0.54
C SER A 200 -1.53 -2.31 -0.10
N ARG A 201 -0.64 -2.59 -1.06
CA ARG A 201 0.79 -2.78 -0.78
C ARG A 201 1.41 -1.57 -0.05
N ASN A 202 0.99 -0.35 -0.40
CA ASN A 202 1.46 0.88 0.24
C ASN A 202 0.98 0.93 1.70
N THR A 203 -0.27 0.54 1.96
CA THR A 203 -0.82 0.40 3.32
C THR A 203 -0.03 -0.59 4.15
N GLN A 204 0.28 -1.77 3.59
CA GLN A 204 1.08 -2.75 4.31
C GLN A 204 2.49 -2.25 4.61
N LYS A 205 3.15 -1.63 3.63
CA LYS A 205 4.50 -1.08 3.83
C LYS A 205 4.51 0.00 4.92
N ALA A 206 3.48 0.85 4.95
CA ALA A 206 3.32 1.88 5.98
C ALA A 206 3.10 1.28 7.37
N LEU A 207 2.25 0.27 7.51
CA LEU A 207 2.06 -0.45 8.78
C LEU A 207 3.38 -1.04 9.27
N VAL A 208 4.17 -1.66 8.39
CA VAL A 208 5.48 -2.23 8.76
C VAL A 208 6.48 -1.14 9.15
N TYR A 209 6.51 0.01 8.45
CA TYR A 209 7.34 1.14 8.89
C TYR A 209 6.95 1.63 10.28
N ALA A 210 5.65 1.79 10.55
CA ALA A 210 5.15 2.20 11.86
C ALA A 210 5.59 1.22 12.97
N LEU A 211 5.41 -0.10 12.75
CA LEU A 211 5.91 -1.13 13.67
C LEU A 211 7.42 -1.03 13.90
N GLN A 212 8.20 -0.86 12.83
CA GLN A 212 9.66 -0.71 12.94
C GLN A 212 10.06 0.51 13.77
N TYR A 213 9.31 1.61 13.68
CA TYR A 213 9.55 2.79 14.49
C TYR A 213 9.15 2.60 15.96
N GLU A 214 8.06 1.87 16.25
CA GLU A 214 7.71 1.49 17.63
C GLU A 214 8.70 0.50 18.25
N ILE A 215 9.34 -0.34 17.44
CA ILE A 215 10.47 -1.19 17.85
C ILE A 215 11.71 -0.35 18.21
N GLY A 216 11.77 0.91 17.77
CA GLY A 216 12.88 1.83 18.02
C GLY A 216 13.90 1.91 16.88
N LEU A 217 13.60 1.35 15.70
CA LEU A 217 14.50 1.46 14.55
C LEU A 217 14.60 2.92 14.08
N THR A 218 15.81 3.33 13.74
CA THR A 218 16.07 4.66 13.15
C THR A 218 15.54 4.72 11.70
N ASP A 219 15.50 5.93 11.14
CA ASP A 219 15.21 6.12 9.72
C ASP A 219 16.26 5.46 8.78
N ALA A 220 17.46 5.13 9.27
CA ALA A 220 18.44 4.41 8.47
C ALA A 220 18.18 2.89 8.47
N GLU A 221 17.56 2.37 9.52
CA GLU A 221 17.35 0.93 9.72
C GLU A 221 15.96 0.47 9.26
N ALA A 222 14.94 1.33 9.37
CA ALA A 222 13.60 0.99 8.96
C ALA A 222 13.52 0.79 7.43
N THR A 223 13.02 -0.38 7.01
CA THR A 223 12.96 -0.82 5.61
C THR A 223 11.54 -0.98 5.07
N GLY A 224 10.52 -0.98 5.94
CA GLY A 224 9.14 -1.32 5.58
C GLY A 224 8.96 -2.78 5.16
N THR A 225 9.92 -3.65 5.49
CA THR A 225 9.89 -5.10 5.20
C THR A 225 9.79 -5.90 6.48
N PHE A 226 8.87 -6.88 6.52
CA PHE A 226 8.67 -7.77 7.67
C PHE A 226 9.73 -8.88 7.73
N GLY A 227 10.97 -8.49 8.03
CA GLY A 227 12.14 -9.38 8.13
C GLY A 227 12.49 -9.80 9.56
N PRO A 228 13.63 -10.49 9.76
CA PRO A 228 14.07 -10.98 11.07
C PRO A 228 14.12 -9.90 12.16
N GLY A 229 14.60 -8.69 11.85
CA GLY A 229 14.64 -7.59 12.83
C GLY A 229 13.25 -7.14 13.29
N THR A 230 12.28 -7.05 12.37
CA THR A 230 10.89 -6.70 12.74
C THR A 230 10.24 -7.82 13.54
N ARG A 231 10.49 -9.08 13.17
CA ARG A 231 10.00 -10.24 13.91
C ARG A 231 10.56 -10.28 15.34
N GLY A 232 11.87 -10.09 15.51
CA GLY A 232 12.53 -10.01 16.81
C GLY A 232 11.97 -8.90 17.69
N GLY A 233 11.84 -7.68 17.14
CA GLY A 233 11.29 -6.55 17.90
C GLY A 233 9.84 -6.75 18.34
N ILE A 234 9.00 -7.41 17.54
CA ILE A 234 7.64 -7.78 17.96
C ILE A 234 7.68 -8.80 19.11
N SER A 235 8.54 -9.83 19.03
CA SER A 235 8.67 -10.81 20.10
C SER A 235 9.12 -10.19 21.43
N GLU A 236 9.95 -9.15 21.37
CA GLU A 236 10.49 -8.48 22.55
C GLU A 236 9.52 -7.45 23.15
N SER A 237 8.78 -6.71 22.31
CA SER A 237 8.05 -5.50 22.76
C SER A 237 6.57 -5.46 22.37
N GLY A 238 6.13 -6.27 21.43
CA GLY A 238 4.79 -6.18 20.83
C GLY A 238 3.75 -7.12 21.44
N LEU A 239 4.11 -7.88 22.49
CA LEU A 239 3.24 -8.92 23.06
C LEU A 239 2.42 -8.40 24.23
N PHE A 240 1.09 -8.52 24.15
CA PHE A 240 0.20 -8.04 25.21
C PHE A 240 -1.17 -8.75 25.21
N GLY A 241 -1.96 -8.53 26.26
CA GLY A 241 -3.31 -9.09 26.42
C GLY A 241 -4.32 -8.06 26.95
N VAL A 242 -5.48 -8.55 27.38
CA VAL A 242 -6.62 -7.72 27.85
C VAL A 242 -6.17 -6.70 28.90
N GLY A 243 -6.60 -5.45 28.72
CA GLY A 243 -6.30 -4.32 29.60
C GLY A 243 -5.03 -3.56 29.21
N ALA A 244 -4.27 -4.03 28.20
CA ALA A 244 -3.17 -3.26 27.65
C ALA A 244 -3.66 -1.94 27.05
N GLN A 245 -2.86 -0.89 27.19
CA GLN A 245 -3.17 0.42 26.63
C GLN A 245 -1.91 1.10 26.13
N ASP A 246 -2.05 1.88 25.06
CA ASP A 246 -0.98 2.76 24.58
C ASP A 246 -0.62 3.78 25.67
N SER A 247 0.67 3.91 25.99
CA SER A 247 1.17 4.83 27.01
C SER A 247 2.59 5.28 26.70
N GLY A 248 3.00 6.44 27.22
CA GLY A 248 4.37 6.95 27.05
C GLY A 248 4.79 7.23 25.60
N GLY A 249 3.82 7.40 24.69
CA GLY A 249 4.06 7.60 23.25
C GLY A 249 4.05 6.32 22.41
N SER A 250 4.00 5.14 23.04
CA SER A 250 3.87 3.85 22.36
C SER A 250 2.51 3.73 21.65
N GLN A 251 2.47 3.02 20.52
CA GLN A 251 1.27 2.81 19.71
C GLN A 251 0.95 1.31 19.47
N TRP A 252 1.46 0.40 20.30
CA TRP A 252 1.35 -1.05 20.07
C TRP A 252 -0.09 -1.55 19.94
N VAL A 253 -1.02 -1.05 20.78
CA VAL A 253 -2.42 -1.45 20.74
C VAL A 253 -3.08 -0.97 19.45
N ARG A 254 -2.90 0.32 19.10
CA ARG A 254 -3.40 0.86 17.83
C ARG A 254 -2.83 0.15 16.62
N LEU A 255 -1.54 -0.19 16.60
CA LEU A 255 -0.95 -0.92 15.48
C LEU A 255 -1.49 -2.35 15.35
N PHE A 256 -1.83 -2.98 16.47
CA PHE A 256 -2.48 -4.29 16.44
C PHE A 256 -3.91 -4.20 15.94
N HIS A 257 -4.69 -3.21 16.43
CA HIS A 257 -6.03 -2.91 15.90
C HIS A 257 -5.99 -2.58 14.41
N ALA A 258 -4.99 -1.84 13.95
CA ALA A 258 -4.75 -1.58 12.53
C ALA A 258 -4.57 -2.88 11.73
N ALA A 259 -3.73 -3.80 12.23
CA ALA A 259 -3.52 -5.10 11.60
C ALA A 259 -4.80 -5.95 11.55
N LEU A 260 -5.60 -5.95 12.61
CA LEU A 260 -6.91 -6.62 12.66
C LEU A 260 -7.90 -6.03 11.64
N ILE A 261 -8.04 -4.70 11.62
CA ILE A 261 -8.94 -3.97 10.71
C ILE A 261 -8.59 -4.24 9.25
N PHE A 262 -7.29 -4.22 8.91
CA PHE A 262 -6.83 -4.54 7.55
C PHE A 262 -7.08 -5.99 7.14
N ASN A 263 -7.13 -6.92 8.11
CA ASN A 263 -7.58 -8.30 7.91
C ASN A 263 -9.11 -8.46 7.98
N LYS A 264 -9.86 -7.35 7.94
CA LYS A 264 -11.34 -7.31 7.99
C LYS A 264 -11.93 -7.87 9.29
N ILE A 265 -11.16 -7.87 10.36
CA ILE A 265 -11.63 -8.23 11.70
C ILE A 265 -12.15 -6.95 12.35
N ALA A 266 -13.43 -6.94 12.71
CA ALA A 266 -14.08 -5.78 13.28
C ALA A 266 -13.62 -5.58 14.74
N VAL A 267 -12.88 -4.50 14.96
CA VAL A 267 -12.47 -4.00 16.28
C VAL A 267 -12.57 -2.47 16.28
N ALA A 268 -12.69 -1.87 17.47
CA ALA A 268 -12.60 -0.43 17.60
C ALA A 268 -11.16 0.02 17.33
N PHE A 269 -10.99 1.14 16.61
CA PHE A 269 -9.67 1.72 16.40
C PHE A 269 -9.33 2.71 17.53
N ASP A 270 -9.03 2.17 18.70
CA ASP A 270 -8.64 2.92 19.88
C ASP A 270 -7.31 2.41 20.46
N SER A 271 -6.95 2.93 21.63
CA SER A 271 -5.70 2.65 22.34
C SER A 271 -5.83 1.63 23.47
N VAL A 272 -6.92 0.88 23.59
CA VAL A 272 -7.13 -0.07 24.69
C VAL A 272 -7.51 -1.45 24.16
N PHE A 273 -6.74 -2.47 24.52
CA PHE A 273 -7.04 -3.84 24.13
C PHE A 273 -8.08 -4.46 25.07
N SER A 274 -9.33 -4.45 24.64
CA SER A 274 -10.48 -4.85 25.46
C SER A 274 -10.70 -6.36 25.48
N SER A 275 -11.59 -6.83 26.35
CA SER A 275 -12.07 -8.22 26.32
C SER A 275 -12.81 -8.56 25.02
N ALA A 276 -13.43 -7.57 24.36
CA ALA A 276 -14.08 -7.78 23.07
C ALA A 276 -13.04 -8.04 21.95
N ASP A 277 -11.94 -7.29 21.96
CA ASP A 277 -10.84 -7.50 21.01
C ASP A 277 -10.20 -8.88 21.21
N SER A 278 -10.03 -9.30 22.46
CA SER A 278 -9.56 -10.65 22.79
C SER A 278 -10.44 -11.75 22.20
N MET A 279 -11.77 -11.62 22.24
CA MET A 279 -12.69 -12.57 21.60
C MET A 279 -12.53 -12.61 20.08
N SER A 280 -12.39 -11.44 19.44
CA SER A 280 -12.12 -11.33 18.00
C SER A 280 -10.78 -11.98 17.62
N VAL A 281 -9.75 -11.78 18.44
CA VAL A 281 -8.43 -12.41 18.28
C VAL A 281 -8.51 -13.91 18.45
N THR A 282 -9.23 -14.43 19.45
CA THR A 282 -9.45 -15.87 19.61
C THR A 282 -10.14 -16.47 18.38
N ALA A 283 -11.12 -15.78 17.79
CA ALA A 283 -11.77 -16.25 16.56
C ALA A 283 -10.78 -16.29 15.38
N PHE A 284 -9.95 -15.27 15.23
CA PHE A 284 -8.89 -15.23 14.21
C PHE A 284 -7.83 -16.32 14.42
N GLN A 285 -7.38 -16.53 15.66
CA GLN A 285 -6.43 -17.58 16.00
C GLN A 285 -6.99 -18.96 15.66
N ASN A 286 -8.26 -19.23 16.00
CA ASN A 286 -8.93 -20.48 15.61
C ASN A 286 -9.04 -20.66 14.09
N PHE A 287 -9.29 -19.57 13.35
CA PHE A 287 -9.30 -19.57 11.89
C PHE A 287 -7.90 -19.94 11.34
N CYS A 288 -6.83 -19.33 11.84
CA CYS A 288 -5.44 -19.59 11.45
C CYS A 288 -4.84 -20.88 12.04
N LYS A 289 -5.62 -21.65 12.82
CA LYS A 289 -5.15 -22.83 13.56
C LYS A 289 -3.97 -22.54 14.50
N LEU A 290 -4.01 -21.38 15.15
CA LEU A 290 -3.11 -20.99 16.23
C LEU A 290 -3.68 -21.44 17.59
N ALA A 291 -2.86 -21.36 18.63
CA ALA A 291 -3.36 -21.48 20.00
C ALA A 291 -4.34 -20.32 20.28
N PRO A 292 -5.55 -20.58 20.80
CA PRO A 292 -6.57 -19.55 21.03
C PRO A 292 -6.28 -18.76 22.32
N THR A 293 -5.15 -18.05 22.38
CA THR A 293 -4.71 -17.28 23.56
C THR A 293 -5.56 -16.03 23.81
N GLY A 294 -6.22 -15.50 22.77
CA GLY A 294 -6.93 -14.22 22.82
C GLY A 294 -6.01 -13.00 23.02
N ALA A 295 -4.70 -13.18 22.91
CA ALA A 295 -3.68 -12.16 23.12
C ALA A 295 -3.00 -11.76 21.80
N ALA A 296 -2.37 -10.59 21.78
CA ALA A 296 -1.50 -10.16 20.69
C ALA A 296 -0.15 -10.91 20.76
N ASP A 297 -0.16 -12.23 20.59
CA ASP A 297 1.05 -13.05 20.60
C ASP A 297 1.82 -13.01 19.27
N TYR A 298 3.07 -13.50 19.28
CA TYR A 298 3.98 -13.41 18.14
C TYR A 298 3.41 -14.09 16.88
N GLN A 299 2.76 -15.25 17.02
CA GLN A 299 2.20 -15.97 15.87
C GLN A 299 0.96 -15.27 15.31
N THR A 300 0.18 -14.63 16.18
CA THR A 300 -0.95 -13.79 15.78
C THR A 300 -0.47 -12.58 14.99
N TRP A 301 0.54 -11.86 15.48
CA TRP A 301 1.18 -10.77 14.75
C TRP A 301 1.69 -11.21 13.37
N CYS A 302 2.43 -12.31 13.31
CA CYS A 302 2.96 -12.81 12.05
C CYS A 302 1.83 -13.14 11.07
N SER A 303 0.77 -13.80 11.54
CA SER A 303 -0.38 -14.20 10.69
C SER A 303 -1.21 -13.01 10.20
N LEU A 304 -1.25 -11.91 10.95
CA LEU A 304 -1.89 -10.67 10.51
C LEU A 304 -1.05 -9.90 9.48
N LEU A 305 0.28 -9.95 9.57
CA LEU A 305 1.18 -9.10 8.79
C LEU A 305 1.69 -9.76 7.50
N VAL A 306 1.86 -11.08 7.47
CA VAL A 306 2.38 -11.78 6.29
C VAL A 306 1.63 -13.08 6.07
N SER A 307 1.38 -13.40 4.80
CA SER A 307 0.60 -14.59 4.44
C SER A 307 1.26 -15.91 4.84
N ASN A 308 2.58 -15.95 5.02
CA ASN A 308 3.26 -17.16 5.51
C ASN A 308 3.29 -17.26 7.04
N GLY A 309 2.74 -16.29 7.76
CA GLY A 309 2.74 -16.26 9.22
C GLY A 309 4.13 -16.39 9.85
N ASP A 310 4.18 -17.15 10.93
CA ASP A 310 5.41 -17.58 11.58
C ASP A 310 6.00 -18.79 10.83
N PRO A 311 7.13 -18.63 10.10
CA PRO A 311 7.71 -19.71 9.32
C PRO A 311 8.30 -20.84 10.17
N GLU A 312 8.54 -20.59 11.46
CA GLU A 312 9.08 -21.59 12.39
C GLU A 312 7.96 -22.38 13.09
N ARG A 313 6.68 -22.05 12.84
CA ARG A 313 5.55 -22.79 13.42
C ARG A 313 5.53 -24.22 12.88
N PRO A 314 5.60 -25.25 13.73
CA PRO A 314 5.52 -26.63 13.30
C PRO A 314 4.18 -26.91 12.60
N GLY A 315 4.24 -27.44 11.38
CA GLY A 315 3.08 -27.88 10.61
C GLY A 315 2.83 -29.38 10.75
N THR A 316 1.60 -29.82 10.50
CA THR A 316 1.25 -31.24 10.36
C THR A 316 1.10 -31.66 8.89
N ALA A 317 1.25 -30.72 7.97
CA ALA A 317 1.17 -30.95 6.53
C ALA A 317 2.37 -30.30 5.82
N CYS A 318 2.82 -30.92 4.73
CA CYS A 318 3.83 -30.34 3.84
C CYS A 318 3.48 -30.60 2.38
N ASP A 319 3.90 -29.70 1.47
CA ASP A 319 3.87 -29.95 0.03
C ASP A 319 5.25 -30.39 -0.47
N GLY A 320 5.29 -31.45 -1.28
CA GLY A 320 6.52 -32.05 -1.78
C GLY A 320 6.70 -31.79 -3.26
N ILE A 321 7.80 -31.15 -3.66
CA ILE A 321 8.18 -30.96 -5.08
C ILE A 321 9.02 -32.12 -5.66
N THR A 322 9.28 -33.15 -4.87
CA THR A 322 10.06 -34.34 -5.25
C THR A 322 9.44 -35.59 -4.62
N GLU A 323 9.77 -36.77 -5.15
CA GLU A 323 9.24 -38.05 -4.69
C GLU A 323 9.43 -38.27 -3.17
N VAL A 324 8.41 -38.86 -2.55
CA VAL A 324 8.36 -39.30 -1.17
C VAL A 324 8.71 -40.79 -1.13
N THR A 325 10.02 -41.05 -1.05
CA THR A 325 10.56 -42.39 -0.87
C THR A 325 10.29 -42.91 0.55
N ALA A 326 10.45 -44.22 0.79
CA ALA A 326 10.18 -44.81 2.11
C ALA A 326 11.02 -44.16 3.25
N PRO A 327 12.33 -43.90 3.08
CA PRO A 327 13.11 -43.16 4.08
C PRO A 327 12.56 -41.75 4.33
N ARG A 328 12.16 -41.03 3.28
CA ARG A 328 11.59 -39.69 3.41
C ARG A 328 10.24 -39.69 4.11
N ALA A 329 9.38 -40.67 3.80
CA ALA A 329 8.09 -40.84 4.46
C ALA A 329 8.28 -41.06 5.97
N ALA A 330 9.24 -41.90 6.35
CA ALA A 330 9.61 -42.10 7.75
C ALA A 330 10.14 -40.81 8.41
N THR A 331 11.01 -40.05 7.73
CA THR A 331 11.47 -38.75 8.24
C THR A 331 10.30 -37.79 8.47
N LEU A 332 9.41 -37.63 7.48
CA LEU A 332 8.24 -36.75 7.59
C LEU A 332 7.35 -37.15 8.77
N TRP A 333 7.04 -38.44 8.91
CA TRP A 333 6.25 -38.94 10.04
C TRP A 333 6.90 -38.64 11.40
N ASN A 334 8.20 -38.93 11.52
CA ASN A 334 8.96 -38.72 12.75
C ASN A 334 9.12 -37.22 13.09
N SER A 335 9.13 -36.35 12.07
CA SER A 335 9.11 -34.90 12.24
C SER A 335 7.72 -34.32 12.56
N GLY A 336 6.70 -35.16 12.73
CA GLY A 336 5.35 -34.74 13.13
C GLY A 336 4.38 -34.47 11.98
N TYR A 337 4.81 -34.61 10.72
CA TYR A 337 3.91 -34.49 9.58
C TYR A 337 2.97 -35.68 9.49
N ARG A 338 1.73 -35.42 9.07
CA ARG A 338 0.66 -36.41 8.91
C ARG A 338 0.03 -36.34 7.51
N TYR A 339 0.17 -35.20 6.82
CA TYR A 339 -0.35 -34.99 5.48
C TYR A 339 0.78 -34.58 4.54
N VAL A 340 0.80 -35.17 3.34
CA VAL A 340 1.77 -34.80 2.30
C VAL A 340 1.05 -34.49 1.00
N GLY A 341 1.25 -33.26 0.51
CA GLY A 341 0.85 -32.80 -0.80
C GLY A 341 1.79 -33.31 -1.88
N ARG A 342 1.24 -33.82 -2.99
CA ARG A 342 2.02 -34.19 -4.18
C ARG A 342 1.33 -33.71 -5.45
N TYR A 343 2.14 -33.14 -6.34
CA TYR A 343 1.64 -32.59 -7.60
C TYR A 343 1.16 -33.72 -8.51
N LEU A 344 0.07 -33.47 -9.25
CA LEU A 344 -0.42 -34.38 -10.29
C LEU A 344 0.37 -34.31 -11.60
N THR A 345 1.07 -33.19 -11.81
CA THR A 345 1.79 -32.89 -13.05
C THR A 345 3.18 -32.35 -12.75
N ASN A 346 4.11 -32.55 -13.69
CA ASN A 346 5.39 -31.85 -13.65
C ASN A 346 5.20 -30.41 -14.12
N ALA A 347 5.99 -29.49 -13.57
CA ALA A 347 6.06 -28.14 -14.12
C ALA A 347 6.75 -28.18 -15.49
N LEU A 348 6.22 -27.43 -16.46
CA LEU A 348 6.87 -27.22 -17.76
C LEU A 348 8.31 -26.74 -17.54
N ASN A 349 9.26 -27.28 -18.30
CA ASN A 349 10.68 -26.94 -18.23
C ASN A 349 11.37 -27.19 -16.86
N SER A 350 10.80 -28.06 -16.02
CA SER A 350 11.45 -28.46 -14.76
C SER A 350 12.15 -29.82 -14.90
N GLN A 351 13.36 -29.91 -14.36
CA GLN A 351 14.09 -31.17 -14.18
C GLN A 351 13.65 -31.93 -12.91
N LEU A 352 12.73 -31.35 -12.12
CA LEU A 352 12.25 -31.95 -10.87
C LEU A 352 11.07 -32.90 -11.14
N ASN A 353 11.10 -34.07 -10.52
CA ASN A 353 9.99 -35.03 -10.48
C ASN A 353 8.88 -34.57 -9.52
N LYS A 354 8.26 -33.42 -9.84
CA LYS A 354 7.17 -32.84 -9.05
C LYS A 354 5.94 -33.73 -9.05
N LYS A 355 5.63 -34.36 -10.17
CA LYS A 355 4.53 -35.30 -10.31
C LYS A 355 4.69 -36.48 -9.36
N ILE A 356 3.58 -36.94 -8.79
CA ILE A 356 3.50 -38.18 -8.02
C ILE A 356 3.94 -39.40 -8.85
N GLN A 357 4.81 -40.23 -8.28
CA GLN A 357 5.41 -41.39 -8.96
C GLN A 357 4.57 -42.66 -8.78
N PRO A 358 4.66 -43.64 -9.70
CA PRO A 358 4.06 -44.96 -9.50
C PRO A 358 4.53 -45.59 -8.19
N GLY A 359 3.60 -46.11 -7.38
CA GLY A 359 3.89 -46.71 -6.07
C GLY A 359 4.09 -45.70 -4.93
N GLU A 360 4.29 -44.42 -5.20
CA GLU A 360 4.56 -43.39 -4.19
C GLU A 360 3.41 -43.26 -3.16
N LEU A 361 2.15 -43.34 -3.60
CA LEU A 361 0.99 -43.33 -2.69
C LEU A 361 1.03 -44.50 -1.70
N SER A 362 1.43 -45.70 -2.16
CA SER A 362 1.56 -46.87 -1.28
C SER A 362 2.64 -46.62 -0.22
N THR A 363 3.77 -46.03 -0.61
CA THR A 363 4.84 -45.63 0.30
C THR A 363 4.36 -44.62 1.35
N ILE A 364 3.62 -43.59 0.93
CA ILE A 364 3.05 -42.57 1.82
C ILE A 364 2.12 -43.24 2.84
N PHE A 365 1.15 -44.04 2.37
CA PHE A 365 0.16 -44.68 3.25
C PHE A 365 0.77 -45.72 4.17
N SER A 366 1.76 -46.49 3.70
CA SER A 366 2.46 -47.50 4.50
C SER A 366 3.24 -46.88 5.67
N ALA A 367 3.68 -45.62 5.54
CA ALA A 367 4.31 -44.86 6.61
C ALA A 367 3.31 -44.21 7.58
N GLY A 368 2.00 -44.43 7.41
CA GLY A 368 0.93 -43.81 8.19
C GLY A 368 0.53 -42.40 7.77
N LEU A 369 1.22 -41.82 6.76
CA LEU A 369 0.90 -40.50 6.22
C LEU A 369 -0.37 -40.55 5.36
N ARG A 370 -1.04 -39.41 5.22
CA ARG A 370 -2.19 -39.22 4.33
C ARG A 370 -1.76 -38.38 3.14
N GLY A 371 -2.12 -38.82 1.94
CA GLY A 371 -1.83 -38.13 0.68
C GLY A 371 -2.91 -37.10 0.37
N VAL A 372 -2.50 -35.89 -0.03
CA VAL A 372 -3.38 -34.87 -0.59
C VAL A 372 -2.92 -34.62 -2.04
N LEU A 373 -3.80 -34.87 -3.00
CA LEU A 373 -3.48 -34.61 -4.41
C LEU A 373 -3.59 -33.11 -4.67
N THR A 374 -2.49 -32.50 -5.11
CA THR A 374 -2.44 -31.07 -5.39
C THR A 374 -2.37 -30.87 -6.91
N SER A 375 -3.43 -30.31 -7.51
CA SER A 375 -3.43 -29.96 -8.94
C SER A 375 -2.81 -28.59 -9.20
N MET A 376 -2.85 -27.71 -8.21
CA MET A 376 -2.14 -26.44 -8.04
C MET A 376 -2.71 -25.88 -6.75
N ILE A 377 -1.99 -25.95 -5.63
CA ILE A 377 -2.33 -25.11 -4.47
C ILE A 377 -1.62 -23.79 -4.70
N VAL A 378 -2.35 -22.84 -5.30
CA VAL A 378 -2.12 -21.43 -5.02
C VAL A 378 -2.33 -21.28 -3.52
N GLY A 379 -1.30 -20.80 -2.82
CA GLY A 379 -1.22 -20.80 -1.37
C GLY A 379 -2.52 -20.40 -0.68
N PHE A 380 -3.04 -21.32 0.12
CA PHE A 380 -3.96 -21.02 1.20
C PHE A 380 -3.37 -21.66 2.46
N LEU A 381 -2.78 -20.81 3.29
CA LEU A 381 -3.09 -20.67 4.71
C LEU A 381 -2.74 -19.24 5.09
#